data_AF-A0A2U1JFK1-F1
#
_entry.id   AF-A0A2U1JFK1-F1
#
_cell.length_a   1.000
_cell.length_b   1.000
_cell.length_c   1.000
_cell.angle_alpha   90.00
_cell.angle_beta   90.00
_cell.angle_gamma   90.00
#
_symmetry.space_group_name_H-M   'P 1'
#
loop_
_entity.id
_entity.type
_entity.pdbx_description
1 polymer ?
#
loop_
_entity_poly.entity_id
_entity_poly.type
_entity_poly.pdbx_seq_one_letter_code
_entity_poly.pdbx_strand_id
1 'polypeptide(L)' 'MEAIILHPKNKTQLSLLKKLAKEMGMLFETKEEETPYNPEFVNRILNKRKDGNFTTIDTTDVWGSLGFK' A
#
# COMPACT_ATOMS: atom_id res chain seq x y z
N MET A 1 13.35 20.43 -21.55
CA MET A 1 12.45 19.30 -21.87
C MET A 1 11.58 19.05 -20.65
N GLU A 2 10.32 18.69 -20.88
CA GLU A 2 9.34 18.46 -19.81
C GLU A 2 9.38 17.00 -19.36
N ALA A 3 9.07 16.74 -18.09
CA ALA A 3 8.98 15.41 -17.53
C ALA A 3 7.50 14.99 -17.41
N ILE A 4 7.21 13.73 -17.75
CA ILE A 4 5.87 13.15 -17.63
C ILE A 4 5.88 12.16 -16.46
N ILE A 5 4.92 12.30 -15.55
CA ILE A 5 4.71 11.37 -14.43
C ILE A 5 3.47 10.52 -14.73
N LEU A 6 3.62 9.20 -14.68
CA LEU A 6 2.56 8.24 -14.95
C LEU A 6 2.18 7.49 -13.67
N HIS A 7 0.89 7.44 -13.35
CA HIS A 7 0.34 6.73 -12.17
C HIS A 7 -0.44 5.48 -12.61
N PRO A 8 0.25 4.34 -12.83
CA PRO A 8 -0.42 3.10 -13.20
C PRO A 8 -1.34 2.60 -12.07
N LYS A 9 -2.59 2.22 -12.40
CA LYS A 9 -3.59 1.78 -11.42
C LYS A 9 -3.49 0.31 -11.05
N ASN A 10 -2.73 -0.48 -11.81
CA ASN A 10 -2.58 -1.92 -11.59
C ASN A 10 -1.22 -2.44 -12.11
N LYS A 11 -0.90 -3.68 -11.71
CA LYS A 11 0.37 -4.35 -12.06
C LYS A 11 0.56 -4.52 -13.58
N THR A 12 -0.52 -4.73 -14.33
CA THR A 12 -0.47 -4.89 -15.78
C THR A 12 -0.03 -3.60 -16.48
N GLN A 13 -0.62 -2.46 -16.11
CA GLN A 13 -0.24 -1.15 -16.65
C GLN A 13 1.22 -0.82 -16.32
N LEU A 14 1.65 -1.05 -15.07
CA LEU A 14 3.03 -0.83 -14.67
C LEU A 14 4.02 -1.68 -15.49
N SER A 15 3.70 -2.95 -15.72
CA SER A 15 4.54 -3.86 -16.52
C SER A 15 4.67 -3.40 -17.97
N LEU A 16 3.55 -2.96 -18.58
CA LEU A 16 3.54 -2.44 -19.95
C LEU A 16 4.44 -1.20 -20.08
N LEU A 17 4.28 -0.23 -19.17
CA LEU A 17 5.06 1.02 -19.18
C LEU A 17 6.56 0.77 -19.01
N LYS A 18 6.94 -0.17 -18.13
CA LYS A 18 8.35 -0.56 -17.95
C LYS A 18 8.94 -1.17 -19.22
N LYS A 19 8.19 -2.00 -19.95
CA LYS A 19 8.66 -2.59 -21.22
C LYS A 19 8.85 -1.52 -22.29
N LEU A 20 7.85 -0.66 -22.46
CA LEU A 20 7.90 0.44 -23.42
C LEU A 20 9.10 1.36 -23.15
N ALA A 21 9.33 1.75 -21.89
CA ALA A 21 10.47 2.58 -21.53
C ALA A 21 11.82 1.92 -21.85
N LYS A 22 11.97 0.62 -21.58
CA LYS A 22 13.18 -0.13 -21.93
C LYS A 22 13.41 -0.22 -23.44
N GLU A 23 12.38 -0.53 -24.21
CA GLU A 23 12.47 -0.62 -25.68
C GLU A 23 12.86 0.72 -26.31
N MET A 24 12.39 1.82 -25.72
CA MET A 24 12.74 3.18 -26.15
C MET A 24 14.07 3.69 -25.59
N GLY A 25 14.79 2.90 -24.79
CA GLY A 25 16.05 3.30 -24.16
C GLY A 25 15.90 4.43 -23.13
N MET A 26 14.70 4.61 -22.56
CA MET A 26 14.43 5.64 -21.56
C MET A 26 14.77 5.14 -20.16
N LEU A 27 15.41 6.01 -19.37
CA LEU A 27 15.61 5.78 -17.94
C LEU A 27 14.29 6.04 -17.19
N PHE A 28 13.98 5.19 -16.22
CA PHE A 28 12.83 5.36 -15.34
C PHE A 28 13.16 4.91 -13.92
N GLU A 29 12.53 5.56 -12.95
CA GLU A 29 12.62 5.22 -11.54
C GLU A 29 11.32 4.55 -11.09
N THR A 30 11.45 3.59 -10.16
CA THR A 30 10.29 3.00 -9.49
C THR A 30 10.34 3.37 -8.03
N LYS A 31 9.36 4.16 -7.60
CA LYS A 31 9.10 4.37 -6.17
C LYS A 31 7.94 3.47 -5.81
N GLU A 32 8.16 2.55 -4.88
CA GLU A 32 7.03 1.96 -4.18
C GLU A 32 6.48 3.06 -3.28
N GLU A 33 5.20 3.38 -3.43
CA GLU A 33 4.53 4.21 -2.43
C GLU A 33 4.56 3.40 -1.13
N GLU A 34 5.42 3.82 -0.20
CA GLU A 34 5.32 3.35 1.17
C GLU A 34 3.92 3.74 1.65
N THR A 35 3.06 2.75 1.81
CA THR A 35 1.77 2.97 2.46
C THR A 35 2.06 3.57 3.84
N PRO A 36 1.40 4.69 4.21
CA PRO A 36 1.59 5.26 5.55
C PRO A 36 1.12 4.30 6.65
N TYR A 37 0.37 3.25 6.28
CA TYR A 37 -0.10 2.21 7.17
C TYR A 37 0.87 1.04 7.22
N ASN A 38 1.24 0.64 8.44
CA ASN A 38 1.97 -0.59 8.70
C ASN A 38 1.17 -1.80 8.15
N PRO A 39 1.74 -2.65 7.28
CA PRO A 39 1.06 -3.82 6.72
C PRO A 39 0.54 -4.80 7.77
N GLU A 40 1.23 -4.97 8.90
CA GLU A 40 0.81 -5.81 10.02
C GLU A 40 -0.49 -5.28 10.63
N PHE A 41 -0.57 -3.96 10.83
CA PHE A 41 -1.75 -3.29 11.33
C PHE A 41 -2.95 -3.54 10.42
N VAL A 42 -2.79 -3.30 9.11
CA VAL A 42 -3.85 -3.50 8.12
C VAL A 42 -4.34 -4.95 8.12
N ASN A 43 -3.43 -5.92 8.10
CA ASN A 43 -3.78 -7.34 8.09
C ASN A 43 -4.55 -7.75 9.35
N ARG A 44 -4.17 -7.26 10.52
CA ARG A 44 -4.86 -7.58 11.79
C ARG A 44 -6.30 -7.07 11.79
N ILE A 45 -6.52 -5.84 11.34
CA ILE A 45 -7.87 -5.25 11.24
C ILE A 45 -8.72 -6.01 10.21
N LEU A 46 -8.16 -6.33 9.04
CA LEU A 46 -8.87 -7.08 8.01
C LEU A 46 -9.25 -8.49 8.47
N ASN A 47 -8.40 -9.17 9.23
CA ASN A 47 -8.70 -10.49 9.78
C ASN A 47 -9.83 -10.42 10.84
N LYS A 48 -9.75 -9.45 11.77
CA LYS A 48 -10.81 -9.23 12.77
C LYS A 48 -12.17 -8.96 12.14
N ARG A 49 -12.20 -8.22 11.03
CA ARG A 49 -13.43 -7.96 10.27
C ARG A 49 -14.07 -9.24 9.71
N LYS A 50 -13.28 -10.23 9.30
CA LYS A 50 -13.79 -11.49 8.73
C LYS A 50 -14.42 -12.40 9.78
N ASP A 51 -13.90 -12.36 11.01
CA ASP A 51 -14.40 -13.20 12.11
C ASP A 51 -15.75 -12.72 12.67
N GLY A 52 -16.22 -11.52 12.29
CA GLY A 52 -17.51 -10.96 12.74
C GLY A 52 -17.54 -10.55 14.22
N ASN A 53 -16.42 -10.66 14.93
CA ASN A 53 -16.29 -10.31 16.34
C ASN A 53 -15.99 -8.82 16.52
N PHE A 54 -16.64 -8.20 17.52
CA PHE A 54 -16.38 -6.82 17.91
C PHE A 54 -15.27 -6.76 18.96
N THR A 55 -14.40 -5.76 18.86
CA THR A 55 -13.41 -5.43 19.89
C THR A 55 -13.80 -4.09 20.50
N THR A 56 -14.13 -4.10 21.79
CA THR A 56 -14.35 -2.86 22.53
C THR A 56 -13.01 -2.15 22.69
N ILE A 57 -12.94 -0.89 22.24
CA ILE A 57 -11.73 -0.09 22.30
C ILE A 57 -11.80 0.77 23.57
N ASP A 58 -10.77 0.65 24.41
CA ASP A 58 -10.56 1.59 25.51
C ASP A 58 -10.07 2.93 24.94
N THR A 59 -10.75 4.01 25.29
CA THR A 59 -10.37 5.37 24.87
C THR A 59 -9.06 5.85 25.51
N THR A 60 -8.67 5.24 26.63
CA THR A 60 -7.43 5.56 27.34
C THR A 60 -6.22 4.81 26.79
N ASP A 61 -6.43 3.63 26.19
CA ASP A 61 -5.40 2.83 25.52
C ASP A 61 -5.93 2.17 24.25
N VAL A 62 -6.02 2.98 23.19
CA VAL A 62 -6.53 2.55 21.88
C VAL A 62 -5.62 1.49 21.26
N TRP A 63 -4.30 1.64 21.36
CA TRP A 63 -3.35 0.75 20.70
C TRP A 63 -3.21 -0.59 21.43
N GLY A 64 -3.20 -0.57 22.77
CA GLY A 64 -3.20 -1.79 23.57
C GLY A 64 -4.51 -2.59 23.42
N SER A 65 -5.66 -1.90 23.27
CA SER A 65 -6.94 -2.55 22.95
C SER A 65 -6.92 -3.30 21.60
N LEU A 66 -6.12 -2.79 20.66
CA LEU A 66 -5.89 -3.42 19.35
C LEU A 66 -4.72 -4.42 19.36
N GLY A 67 -4.09 -4.62 20.52
CA GLY A 67 -3.01 -5.57 20.75
C GLY A 67 -1.64 -5.15 20.21
N PHE A 68 -1.43 -3.86 19.93
CA PHE A 68 -0.15 -3.31 19.54
C PHE A 68 0.53 -2.73 20.78
N LYS A 69 1.56 -3.42 21.29
CA LYS A 69 2.44 -2.98 22.39
C LYS A 69 3.88 -3.10 21.95
#